data_AF-A0A8J5R5X8-F1
#
_entry.id   AF-A0A8J5R5X8-F1
#
_cell.length_a   1.000
_cell.length_b   1.000
_cell.length_c   1.000
_cell.angle_alpha   90.00
_cell.angle_beta   90.00
_cell.angle_gamma   90.00
#
_symmetry.space_group_name_H-M   'P 1'
#
loop_
_entity.id
_entity.type
_entity.pdbx_description
1 polymer ?
#
loop_
_entity_poly.entity_id
_entity_poly.type
_entity_poly.pdbx_seq_one_letter_code
_entity_poly.pdbx_strand_id
1 'polypeptide(L)'
;FIYCSSETAHKQIYLVPRQWLECQDLEYILFNEMRFYYRKYQKCEGLPLTRAGIKAYFKHYSGYLWARKEFDSTQKPDKKIYLAVFVPCVYCS
;
A
#
# COMPACT_ATOMS: atom_id res chain seq x y z
N PHE A 1 31.33 -0.64 -17.80
CA PHE A 1 30.09 -0.81 -17.02
C PHE A 1 28.96 -0.20 -17.83
N ILE A 2 28.07 -1.03 -18.34
CA ILE A 2 26.97 -0.61 -19.21
C ILE A 2 25.96 0.12 -18.32
N TYR A 3 25.72 1.39 -18.62
CA TYR A 3 24.60 2.17 -18.09
C TYR A 3 23.31 1.54 -18.66
N CYS A 4 22.73 0.58 -17.95
CA CYS A 4 21.36 0.15 -18.22
C CYS A 4 20.44 1.28 -17.74
N SER A 5 19.82 1.96 -18.71
CA SER A 5 18.76 2.93 -18.55
C SER A 5 17.85 2.58 -17.38
N SER A 6 17.76 3.47 -16.39
CA SER A 6 16.75 3.38 -15.34
C SER A 6 15.38 3.61 -15.97
N GLU A 7 14.76 2.54 -16.48
CA GLU A 7 13.30 2.49 -16.50
C GLU A 7 12.87 2.72 -15.06
N THR A 8 12.30 3.89 -14.80
CA THR A 8 11.66 4.18 -13.51
C THR A 8 10.68 3.05 -13.25
N ALA A 9 11.02 2.17 -12.31
CA ALA A 9 10.14 1.07 -11.91
C ALA A 9 8.74 1.64 -11.67
N HIS A 10 7.75 1.12 -12.40
CA HIS A 10 6.37 1.59 -12.28
C HIS A 10 5.96 1.51 -10.81
N LYS A 11 5.64 2.67 -10.20
CA LYS A 11 5.17 2.77 -8.82
C LYS A 11 3.67 3.05 -8.79
N GLN A 12 2.98 2.45 -7.84
CA GLN A 12 1.57 2.69 -7.56
C GLN A 12 1.41 3.48 -6.26
N ILE A 13 0.33 4.26 -6.20
CA ILE A 13 0.00 5.08 -5.03
C ILE A 13 -0.96 4.31 -4.13
N TYR A 14 -0.59 4.23 -2.85
CA TYR A 14 -1.40 3.64 -1.80
C TYR A 14 -1.69 4.66 -0.72
N LEU A 15 -2.94 4.67 -0.24
CA LEU A 15 -3.35 5.51 0.87
C LEU A 15 -3.27 4.71 2.16
N VAL A 16 -2.40 5.10 3.08
CA VAL A 16 -2.12 4.36 4.31
C VAL A 16 -2.28 5.24 5.55
N PRO A 17 -2.61 4.66 6.73
CA PRO A 17 -2.66 5.40 7.98
C PRO A 17 -1.37 6.18 8.24
N ARG A 18 -1.49 7.45 8.65
CA ARG A 18 -0.32 8.30 8.99
C ARG A 18 0.59 7.72 10.05
N GLN A 19 0.02 7.01 11.01
CA GLN A 19 0.78 6.35 12.07
C GLN A 19 1.74 5.28 11.54
N TRP A 20 1.53 4.75 10.33
CA TRP A 20 2.45 3.78 9.74
C TRP A 20 3.77 4.40 9.29
N LEU A 21 3.87 5.74 9.21
CA LEU A 21 5.15 6.43 8.94
C LEU A 21 6.18 6.25 10.04
N GLU A 22 5.75 5.92 11.26
CA GLU A 22 6.66 5.59 12.36
C GLU A 22 7.41 4.27 12.10
N CYS A 23 6.95 3.46 11.14
CA CYS A 23 7.63 2.25 10.70
C CYS A 23 8.68 2.60 9.64
N GLN A 24 9.95 2.33 9.97
CA GLN A 24 11.01 2.26 8.96
C GLN A 24 10.65 1.21 7.89
N ASP A 25 11.10 1.44 6.65
CA ASP A 25 10.92 0.51 5.52
C ASP A 25 9.47 0.22 5.11
N LEU A 26 8.55 1.15 5.37
CA LEU A 26 7.13 0.99 5.04
C LEU A 26 6.90 0.61 3.57
N GLU A 27 7.61 1.23 2.62
CA GLU A 27 7.51 0.90 1.18
C GLU A 27 7.85 -0.58 0.92
N TYR A 28 8.96 -1.07 1.47
CA TYR A 28 9.43 -2.45 1.29
C TYR A 28 8.46 -3.45 1.92
N ILE A 29 7.96 -3.15 3.11
CA ILE A 29 7.00 -3.99 3.81
C ILE A 29 5.70 -4.09 3.01
N LEU A 30 5.15 -2.95 2.56
CA LEU A 30 3.93 -2.93 1.76
C LEU A 30 4.13 -3.74 0.47
N PHE A 31 5.25 -3.55 -0.23
CA PHE A 31 5.55 -4.29 -1.45
C PHE A 31 5.53 -5.81 -1.22
N ASN A 32 6.23 -6.30 -0.20
CA ASN A 32 6.32 -7.74 0.05
C ASN A 32 4.98 -8.37 0.44
N GLU A 33 4.24 -7.72 1.35
CA GLU A 33 2.94 -8.21 1.81
C GLU A 33 1.93 -8.23 0.65
N MET A 34 1.89 -7.17 -0.15
CA MET A 34 1.03 -7.09 -1.33
C MET A 34 1.43 -8.11 -2.39
N ARG A 35 2.73 -8.28 -2.66
CA ARG A 35 3.23 -9.25 -3.64
C ARG A 35 2.86 -10.68 -3.24
N PHE A 36 3.05 -11.03 -1.97
CA PHE A 36 2.70 -12.35 -1.47
C PHE A 36 1.19 -12.60 -1.55
N TYR A 37 0.39 -11.63 -1.11
CA TYR A 37 -1.06 -11.73 -1.14
C TYR A 37 -1.58 -11.79 -2.59
N TYR A 38 -1.05 -10.97 -3.49
CA TYR A 38 -1.41 -10.96 -4.91
C TYR A 38 -1.10 -12.30 -5.57
N ARG A 39 0.08 -12.89 -5.33
CA ARG A 39 0.42 -14.23 -5.86
C ARG A 39 -0.61 -15.29 -5.47
N LYS A 40 -1.13 -15.21 -4.24
CA LYS A 40 -2.10 -16.17 -3.70
C LYS A 40 -3.53 -15.92 -4.16
N TYR A 41 -3.96 -14.66 -4.23
CA TYR A 41 -5.38 -14.29 -4.40
C TYR A 41 -5.68 -13.54 -5.71
N GLN A 42 -4.66 -13.22 -6.52
CA GLN A 42 -4.76 -12.46 -7.76
C GLN A 42 -5.41 -11.07 -7.60
N LYS A 43 -5.39 -10.52 -6.38
CA LYS A 43 -5.84 -9.17 -6.02
C LYS A 43 -5.14 -8.70 -4.74
N CYS A 44 -5.11 -7.39 -4.50
CA CYS A 44 -4.63 -6.81 -3.24
C CYS A 44 -5.77 -6.31 -2.35
N GLU A 45 -6.99 -6.17 -2.89
CA GLU A 45 -8.17 -5.82 -2.09
C GLU A 45 -8.47 -6.92 -1.06
N GLY A 46 -8.77 -6.49 0.16
CA GLY A 46 -9.04 -7.34 1.31
C GLY A 46 -7.79 -7.79 2.07
N LEU A 47 -6.58 -7.46 1.61
CA LEU A 47 -5.34 -7.74 2.34
C LEU A 47 -5.40 -7.11 3.75
N PRO A 48 -5.40 -7.91 4.82
CA PRO A 48 -5.28 -7.41 6.18
C PRO A 48 -3.83 -7.05 6.49
N LEU A 49 -3.61 -5.89 7.09
CA LEU A 49 -2.31 -5.47 7.59
C LEU A 49 -2.43 -4.85 8.98
N THR A 50 -1.53 -5.24 9.87
CA THR A 50 -1.41 -4.67 11.21
C THR A 50 -0.03 -4.07 11.39
N ARG A 51 0.04 -2.75 11.59
CA ARG A 51 1.28 -2.00 11.85
C ARG A 51 1.01 -0.86 12.83
N ALA A 52 1.97 -0.58 13.72
CA ALA A 52 1.84 0.42 14.78
C ALA A 52 0.54 0.30 15.60
N GLY A 53 0.13 -0.95 15.92
CA GLY A 53 -1.14 -1.24 16.62
C GLY A 53 -2.42 -0.98 15.81
N ILE A 54 -2.30 -0.59 14.53
CA ILE A 54 -3.43 -0.30 13.66
C ILE A 54 -3.64 -1.44 12.68
N LYS A 55 -4.83 -2.05 12.77
CA LYS A 55 -5.32 -3.02 11.80
C LYS A 55 -6.10 -2.31 10.70
N ALA A 56 -5.73 -2.59 9.46
CA ALA A 56 -6.36 -2.01 8.27
C ALA A 56 -6.51 -3.06 7.18
N TYR A 57 -7.43 -2.81 6.24
CA TYR A 57 -7.68 -3.65 5.08
C TYR A 57 -7.63 -2.80 3.82
N PHE A 58 -6.99 -3.32 2.78
CA PHE A 58 -6.96 -2.61 1.51
C PHE A 58 -8.31 -2.65 0.81
N LYS A 59 -8.79 -1.47 0.41
CA LYS A 59 -10.02 -1.27 -0.35
C LYS A 59 -9.77 -0.31 -1.52
N HIS A 60 -10.48 -0.48 -2.63
CA HIS A 60 -10.42 0.49 -3.72
C HIS A 60 -11.12 1.81 -3.37
N TYR A 61 -10.45 2.91 -3.67
CA TYR A 61 -11.00 4.26 -3.61
C TYR A 61 -10.45 5.10 -4.77
N SER A 62 -11.33 5.56 -5.66
CA SER A 62 -10.99 6.50 -6.74
C SER A 62 -9.76 6.08 -7.59
N GLY A 63 -9.61 4.78 -7.87
CA GLY A 63 -8.49 4.22 -8.64
C GLY A 63 -7.24 3.89 -7.81
N TYR A 64 -7.24 4.20 -6.52
CA TYR A 64 -6.15 3.88 -5.59
C TYR A 64 -6.55 2.76 -4.63
N LEU A 65 -5.56 2.11 -4.04
CA LEU A 65 -5.77 1.21 -2.91
C LEU A 65 -5.58 1.97 -1.60
N TRP A 66 -6.57 1.86 -0.73
CA TRP A 66 -6.65 2.53 0.55
C TRP A 66 -6.68 1.49 1.66
N ALA A 67 -5.66 1.51 2.53
CA ALA A 67 -5.61 0.72 3.75
C ALA A 67 -6.54 1.34 4.80
N ARG A 68 -7.84 1.09 4.65
CA ARG A 68 -8.88 1.59 5.56
C ARG A 68 -8.77 0.88 6.92
N LYS A 69 -8.70 1.64 8.00
CA LYS A 69 -8.67 1.09 9.36
C LYS A 69 -9.95 0.30 9.65
N GLU A 70 -9.85 -0.75 10.46
CA GLU A 70 -10.98 -1.65 10.77
C GLU A 70 -12.22 -0.93 11.31
N PHE A 71 -12.04 0.09 12.15
CA PHE A 71 -13.12 0.88 12.75
C PHE A 71 -13.40 2.22 12.05
N ASP A 72 -12.74 2.50 10.93
CA ASP A 72 -13.01 3.71 10.18
C ASP A 72 -14.28 3.52 9.36
N SER A 73 -15.37 4.21 9.71
CA SER A 73 -16.67 4.14 9.03
C SER A 73 -16.76 5.05 7.80
N THR A 74 -15.73 5.86 7.51
CA THR A 74 -15.75 6.80 6.38
C THR A 74 -15.80 6.08 5.04
N GLN A 75 -16.43 6.72 4.06
CA GLN A 75 -16.50 6.22 2.68
C GLN A 75 -15.31 6.69 1.81
N LYS A 76 -14.55 7.67 2.31
CA LYS A 76 -13.40 8.26 1.63
C LYS A 76 -12.26 8.49 2.62
N PRO A 77 -11.00 8.32 2.20
CA PRO A 77 -9.84 8.59 3.03
C PRO A 77 -9.77 10.08 3.40
N ASP A 78 -9.74 10.36 4.70
CA ASP A 78 -9.42 11.69 5.22
C ASP A 78 -7.91 11.97 5.06
N LYS A 79 -7.57 13.08 4.39
CA LYS A 79 -6.18 13.54 4.20
C LYS A 79 -5.44 13.81 5.51
N LYS A 80 -6.16 14.06 6.62
CA LYS A 80 -5.59 14.21 7.96
C LYS A 80 -5.26 12.88 8.63
N ILE A 81 -5.86 11.77 8.19
CA ILE A 81 -5.71 10.43 8.78
C ILE A 81 -4.82 9.55 7.92
N TYR A 82 -4.88 9.74 6.60
CA TYR A 82 -4.17 8.95 5.61
C TYR A 82 -3.16 9.79 4.84
N LEU A 83 -2.09 9.14 4.36
CA LEU A 83 -1.13 9.72 3.42
C LEU A 83 -0.95 8.83 2.20
N ALA A 84 -0.38 9.39 1.13
CA ALA A 84 0.04 8.65 -0.05
C ALA A 84 1.46 8.10 0.11
N VAL A 85 1.64 6.82 -0.15
CA VAL A 85 2.94 6.14 -0.24
C VAL A 85 3.07 5.54 -1.64
N PHE A 86 4.25 5.69 -2.23
CA PHE A 86 4.58 5.13 -3.53
C PHE A 86 5.24 3.77 -3.34
N VAL A 87 4.65 2.72 -3.88
CA VAL A 87 5.14 1.33 -3.74
C VAL A 87 5.39 0.77 -5.14
N PRO A 88 6.46 -0.01 -5.38
CA PRO A 88 6.66 -0.66 -6.66
C PRO A 88 5.44 -1.50 -7.06
N CYS A 89 5.09 -1.44 -8.34
CA CYS A 89 3.90 -2.11 -8.87
C CYS A 89 4.05 -3.64 -8.75
N VAL A 90 3.23 -4.27 -7.91
CA VAL A 90 3.24 -5.73 -7.73
C VAL A 90 2.76 -6.50 -8.96
N TYR A 91 2.07 -5.83 -9.88
CA TYR A 91 1.58 -6.39 -11.14
C TYR A 91 2.65 -6.42 -12.25
N CYS A 92 3.72 -5.64 -12.09
CA CYS A 92 4.80 -5.54 -13.08
C CYS A 92 6.02 -6.41 -12.71
N SER A 93 5.94 -7.20 -11.64
CA SER A 93 7.06 -7.91 -11.01
C SER A 93 6.91 -9.42 -10.97
#